data_AF-A0A0D6JEJ9-F1
#
_entry.id   AF-A0A0D6JEJ9-F1
#
_cell.length_a   1.000
_cell.length_b   1.000
_cell.length_c   1.000
_cell.angle_alpha   90.00
_cell.angle_beta   90.00
_cell.angle_gamma   90.00
#
_symmetry.space_group_name_H-M   'P 1'
#
loop_
_entity.id
_entity.type
_entity.pdbx_description
1 polymer ?
#
loop_
_entity_poly.entity_id
_entity_poly.type
_entity_poly.pdbx_seq_one_letter_code
_entity_poly.pdbx_strand_id
1 'polypeptide(L)'
;MMPALINMSASVIMAIALSIAMIVMAILTWFFHDTKHRDLDDWIQYGFSGDTLRHVLIYYRSMGISMLVFYILFVVSCLFLQSDGIGLFVDSDNNPISAGPIGAALFGLDLVLRGGFFDIMEHFEISVTPILMDRSNQWFVIYCFVFRIYYGLTLIRIALSFVWIWARMRRVRRTLYGEVRQPRERSKRHGFRLRLRERLGGRKESEDN
;
A
#
# COMPACT_ATOMS: atom_id res chain seq x y z
N MET A 1 38.89 5.42 11.96
CA MET A 1 38.12 4.73 13.03
C MET A 1 37.48 3.48 12.46
N MET A 2 38.21 2.37 12.43
CA MET A 2 37.70 1.01 12.13
C MET A 2 38.54 0.02 12.94
N PRO A 3 38.13 -0.31 14.18
CA PRO A 3 38.36 -1.65 14.69
C PRO A 3 37.23 -2.13 15.62
N ALA A 4 35.95 -1.87 15.28
CA ALA A 4 34.80 -2.32 16.07
C ALA A 4 34.04 -3.53 15.46
N LEU A 5 34.42 -3.97 14.26
CA LEU A 5 33.69 -5.03 13.53
C LEU A 5 34.10 -6.46 13.91
N ILE A 6 35.18 -6.65 14.69
CA ILE A 6 35.78 -7.98 14.91
C ILE A 6 35.13 -8.75 16.08
N ASN A 7 34.37 -8.08 16.96
CA ASN A 7 33.65 -8.69 18.09
C ASN A 7 32.13 -8.46 18.04
N MET A 8 31.53 -8.38 16.85
CA MET A 8 30.08 -8.37 16.72
C MET A 8 29.55 -9.80 16.76
N SER A 9 28.55 -10.08 17.62
CA SER A 9 27.88 -11.38 17.64
C SER A 9 27.24 -11.67 16.29
N ALA A 10 27.12 -12.95 15.94
CA ALA A 10 26.53 -13.37 14.67
C ALA A 10 25.10 -12.84 14.48
N SER A 11 24.35 -12.67 15.58
CA SER A 11 23.01 -12.06 15.58
C SER A 11 23.03 -10.59 15.16
N VAL A 12 24.00 -9.80 15.62
CA VAL A 12 24.15 -8.39 15.25
C VAL A 12 24.48 -8.27 13.76
N ILE A 13 25.41 -9.10 13.26
CA ILE A 13 25.75 -9.14 11.83
C ILE A 13 24.52 -9.48 10.98
N MET A 14 23.72 -10.47 11.41
CA MET A 14 22.47 -10.84 10.73
C MET A 14 21.49 -9.67 10.67
N ALA A 15 21.28 -8.95 11.78
CA ALA A 15 20.36 -7.81 11.79
C ALA A 15 20.87 -6.63 10.96
N ILE A 16 22.19 -6.37 10.91
CA ILE A 16 22.78 -5.39 9.97
C ILE A 16 22.52 -5.84 8.52
N ALA A 17 22.78 -7.11 8.21
CA ALA A 17 22.54 -7.64 6.86
C ALA A 17 21.07 -7.54 6.45
N LEU A 18 20.14 -7.83 7.37
CA LEU A 18 18.70 -7.65 7.16
C LEU A 18 18.34 -6.17 6.98
N SER A 19 18.97 -5.25 7.71
CA SER A 19 18.77 -3.81 7.53
C SER A 19 19.16 -3.37 6.12
N ILE A 20 20.32 -3.80 5.65
CA ILE A 20 20.80 -3.49 4.30
C ILE A 20 19.87 -4.11 3.27
N ALA A 21 19.47 -5.37 3.45
CA ALA A 21 18.53 -6.04 2.56
C ALA A 21 17.17 -5.32 2.50
N MET A 22 16.65 -4.84 3.63
CA MET A 22 15.43 -4.04 3.68
C MET A 22 15.58 -2.71 2.93
N ILE A 23 16.69 -2.00 3.09
CA ILE A 23 16.95 -0.75 2.36
C ILE A 23 17.03 -1.01 0.84
N VAL A 24 17.80 -2.03 0.44
CA VAL A 24 17.91 -2.41 -0.98
C VAL A 24 16.54 -2.79 -1.54
N MET A 25 15.77 -3.58 -0.81
CA MET A 25 14.42 -3.97 -1.22
C MET A 25 13.45 -2.79 -1.22
N ALA A 26 13.59 -1.81 -0.32
CA ALA A 26 12.83 -0.57 -0.35
C ALA A 26 13.11 0.21 -1.65
N ILE A 27 14.38 0.34 -2.02
CA ILE A 27 14.82 1.02 -3.25
C ILE A 27 14.36 0.25 -4.49
N LEU A 28 14.53 -1.08 -4.52
CA LEU A 28 14.05 -1.89 -5.64
C LEU A 28 12.53 -1.77 -5.77
N THR A 29 11.79 -1.91 -4.67
CA THR A 29 10.34 -1.69 -4.66
C THR A 29 9.99 -0.26 -5.11
N TRP A 30 10.85 0.72 -4.78
CA TRP A 30 10.70 2.09 -5.24
C TRP A 30 10.64 2.18 -6.77
N PHE A 31 11.69 1.69 -7.42
CA PHE A 31 11.85 1.71 -8.88
C PHE A 31 10.89 0.77 -9.59
N PHE A 32 10.71 -0.47 -9.11
CA PHE A 32 9.80 -1.43 -9.73
C PHE A 32 8.36 -0.94 -9.73
N HIS A 33 7.93 -0.24 -8.68
CA HIS A 33 6.60 0.36 -8.62
C HIS A 33 6.44 1.56 -9.53
N ASP A 34 7.46 2.41 -9.69
CA ASP A 34 7.38 3.53 -10.62
C ASP A 34 7.24 3.05 -12.07
N THR A 35 8.06 2.06 -12.46
CA THR A 35 7.95 1.42 -13.78
C THR A 35 6.59 0.75 -13.97
N LYS A 36 6.09 0.03 -12.95
CA LYS A 36 4.79 -0.66 -13.04
C LYS A 36 3.58 0.26 -12.98
N HIS A 37 3.69 1.41 -12.32
CA HIS A 37 2.65 2.43 -12.34
C HIS A 37 2.52 3.03 -13.73
N ARG A 38 3.65 3.29 -14.41
CA ARG A 38 3.66 3.74 -15.81
C ARG A 38 3.07 2.71 -16.76
N ASP A 39 3.47 1.45 -16.64
CA ASP A 39 2.88 0.34 -17.41
C ASP A 39 1.35 0.28 -17.18
N LEU A 40 0.91 0.49 -15.95
CA LEU A 40 -0.51 0.45 -15.58
C LEU A 40 -1.28 1.64 -16.17
N ASP A 41 -0.70 2.84 -16.17
CA ASP A 41 -1.27 4.03 -16.79
C ASP A 41 -1.49 3.83 -18.29
N ASP A 42 -0.52 3.23 -18.98
CA ASP A 42 -0.62 2.91 -20.40
C ASP A 42 -1.74 1.88 -20.64
N TRP A 43 -1.78 0.80 -19.86
CA TRP A 43 -2.80 -0.26 -20.05
C TRP A 43 -4.23 0.23 -19.78
N ILE A 44 -4.40 1.16 -18.83
CA ILE A 44 -5.70 1.76 -18.50
C ILE A 44 -6.17 2.69 -19.62
N GLN A 45 -5.27 3.31 -20.38
CA GLN A 45 -5.63 4.15 -21.53
C GLN A 45 -6.13 3.32 -22.72
N TYR A 46 -5.58 2.12 -22.93
CA TYR A 46 -5.96 1.25 -24.06
C TYR A 46 -7.24 0.42 -23.84
N GLY A 47 -7.69 0.25 -22.59
CA GLY A 47 -8.98 -0.36 -22.28
C GLY A 47 -8.94 -1.15 -20.97
N PHE A 48 -9.88 -0.86 -20.07
CA PHE A 48 -9.98 -1.53 -18.77
C PHE A 48 -10.47 -2.98 -18.96
N SER A 49 -9.56 -3.92 -19.21
CA SER A 49 -9.85 -5.36 -19.32
C SER A 49 -9.79 -6.04 -17.95
N GLY A 50 -10.52 -7.15 -17.76
CA GLY A 50 -10.37 -8.01 -16.59
C GLY A 50 -8.94 -8.54 -16.42
N ASP A 51 -8.19 -8.66 -17.51
CA ASP A 51 -6.77 -9.06 -17.50
C ASP A 51 -5.87 -8.00 -16.87
N THR A 52 -6.17 -6.71 -17.06
CA THR A 52 -5.46 -5.60 -16.41
C THR A 52 -5.63 -5.68 -14.89
N LEU A 53 -6.85 -5.94 -14.41
CA LEU A 53 -7.13 -6.12 -12.97
C LEU A 53 -6.37 -7.31 -12.39
N ARG A 54 -6.29 -8.42 -13.14
CA ARG A 54 -5.57 -9.63 -12.71
C ARG A 54 -4.07 -9.36 -12.57
N HIS A 55 -3.46 -8.66 -13.53
CA HIS A 55 -2.05 -8.29 -13.45
C HIS A 55 -1.75 -7.33 -12.29
N VAL A 56 -2.62 -6.36 -12.05
CA VAL A 56 -2.55 -5.46 -10.89
C VAL A 56 -2.63 -6.25 -9.57
N LEU A 57 -3.55 -7.21 -9.47
CA LEU A 57 -3.71 -8.03 -8.27
C LEU A 57 -2.49 -8.91 -8.01
N ILE A 58 -1.93 -9.54 -9.05
CA ILE A 58 -0.70 -10.34 -8.94
C ILE A 58 0.47 -9.47 -8.47
N TYR A 59 0.55 -8.23 -8.96
CA TYR A 59 1.56 -7.27 -8.56
C TYR A 59 1.45 -6.85 -7.07
N TYR A 60 0.25 -6.54 -6.57
CA TYR A 60 0.09 -6.27 -5.14
C TYR A 60 0.32 -7.50 -4.28
N ARG A 61 -0.04 -8.69 -4.79
CA ARG A 61 0.24 -9.94 -4.09
C ARG A 61 1.74 -10.18 -3.93
N SER A 62 2.54 -9.92 -4.95
CA SER A 62 4.00 -10.08 -4.85
C SER A 62 4.63 -9.07 -3.88
N MET A 63 4.15 -7.83 -3.84
CA MET A 63 4.54 -6.86 -2.81
C MET A 63 4.15 -7.31 -1.39
N GLY A 64 2.92 -7.81 -1.21
CA GLY A 64 2.47 -8.29 0.10
C GLY A 64 3.28 -9.48 0.60
N ILE A 65 3.68 -10.38 -0.31
CA ILE A 65 4.54 -11.53 0.02
C ILE A 65 5.92 -11.07 0.47
N SER A 66 6.55 -10.12 -0.22
CA SER A 66 7.88 -9.63 0.19
C SER A 66 7.84 -8.98 1.57
N MET A 67 6.81 -8.17 1.86
CA MET A 67 6.59 -7.65 3.21
C MET A 67 6.47 -8.79 4.22
N LEU A 68 5.60 -9.77 4.00
CA LEU A 68 5.41 -10.89 4.93
C LEU A 68 6.71 -11.66 5.20
N VAL A 69 7.56 -11.86 4.18
CA VAL A 69 8.87 -12.49 4.35
C VAL A 69 9.77 -11.64 5.25
N PHE A 70 9.87 -10.34 5.01
CA PHE A 70 10.65 -9.44 5.86
C PHE A 70 10.11 -9.34 7.29
N TYR A 71 8.79 -9.49 7.47
CA TYR A 71 8.17 -9.55 8.79
C TYR A 71 8.68 -10.76 9.58
N ILE A 72 8.61 -11.95 8.98
CA ILE A 72 9.04 -13.19 9.62
C ILE A 72 10.54 -13.12 9.91
N LEU A 73 11.35 -12.64 8.97
CA LEU A 73 12.80 -12.47 9.17
C LEU A 73 13.11 -11.49 10.29
N PHE A 74 12.35 -10.41 10.43
CA PHE A 74 12.50 -9.46 11.54
C PHE A 74 12.21 -10.14 12.89
N VAL A 75 11.09 -10.87 13.00
CA VAL A 75 10.73 -11.59 14.24
C VAL A 75 11.79 -12.63 14.61
N VAL A 76 12.25 -13.41 13.63
CA VAL A 76 13.33 -14.39 13.84
C VAL A 76 14.62 -13.69 14.26
N SER A 77 14.95 -12.55 13.66
CA SER A 77 16.13 -11.77 14.02
C SER A 77 16.06 -11.24 15.46
N CYS A 78 14.90 -10.77 15.92
CA CYS A 78 14.69 -10.36 17.31
C CYS A 78 14.87 -11.54 18.27
N LEU A 79 14.30 -12.71 17.97
CA LEU A 79 14.49 -13.91 18.78
C LEU A 79 15.94 -14.35 18.88
N PHE A 80 16.69 -14.23 17.79
CA PHE A 80 18.11 -14.59 17.74
C PHE A 80 18.99 -13.59 18.51
N LEU A 81 18.66 -12.29 18.47
CA LEU A 81 19.30 -11.27 19.30
C LEU A 81 19.01 -11.50 20.80
N GLN A 82 17.80 -11.96 21.14
CA GLN A 82 17.45 -12.30 22.52
C GLN A 82 18.16 -13.56 23.03
N SER A 83 18.36 -14.57 22.17
CA SER A 83 19.11 -15.77 22.55
C SER A 83 20.57 -15.46 22.87
N ASP A 84 21.13 -14.40 22.30
CA ASP A 84 22.48 -13.92 22.59
C ASP A 84 22.54 -13.09 23.90
N GLY A 85 21.42 -12.98 24.63
CA GLY A 85 21.34 -12.27 25.90
C GLY A 85 21.28 -10.74 25.77
N ILE A 86 21.04 -10.23 24.57
CA ILE A 86 20.88 -8.79 24.35
C ILE A 86 19.51 -8.38 24.90
N GLY A 87 19.49 -7.49 25.89
CA GLY A 87 18.27 -6.88 26.41
C GLY A 87 17.64 -5.97 25.38
N LEU A 88 16.77 -6.52 24.52
CA LEU A 88 16.09 -5.76 23.46
C LEU A 88 14.81 -5.09 23.96
N PHE A 89 14.15 -5.72 24.94
CA PHE A 89 12.84 -5.32 25.42
C PHE A 89 12.87 -5.02 26.92
N VAL A 90 12.08 -4.04 27.30
CA VAL A 90 11.85 -3.62 28.69
C VAL A 90 10.36 -3.63 29.00
N ASP A 91 10.01 -3.92 30.25
CA ASP A 91 8.65 -3.74 30.75
C ASP A 91 8.32 -2.26 30.99
N SER A 92 7.07 -1.98 31.34
CA SER A 92 6.61 -0.66 31.80
C SER A 92 7.39 -0.16 33.04
N ASP A 93 7.88 -1.10 33.85
CA ASP A 93 8.75 -0.83 35.02
C ASP A 93 10.25 -0.76 34.66
N ASN A 94 10.58 -0.71 33.37
CA ASN A 94 11.94 -0.59 32.82
C ASN A 94 12.87 -1.78 33.16
N ASN A 95 12.29 -2.94 33.49
CA ASN A 95 13.03 -4.18 33.72
C ASN A 95 13.25 -4.92 32.39
N PRO A 96 14.45 -5.48 32.13
CA PRO A 96 14.72 -6.22 30.89
C PRO A 96 13.88 -7.49 30.85
N ILE A 97 13.08 -7.65 29.78
CA ILE A 97 12.23 -8.81 29.56
C ILE A 97 12.64 -9.52 28.27
N SER A 98 12.63 -10.85 28.30
CA SER A 98 12.70 -11.64 27.08
C SER A 98 11.29 -11.90 26.56
N ALA A 99 10.88 -11.16 25.53
CA ALA A 99 9.68 -11.46 24.77
C ALA A 99 9.81 -12.82 24.05
N GLY A 100 8.83 -13.71 24.21
CA GLY A 100 8.76 -14.93 23.39
C GLY A 100 8.40 -14.64 21.92
N PRO A 101 8.29 -15.68 21.06
CA PRO A 101 7.97 -15.52 19.63
C PRO A 101 6.71 -14.71 19.35
N ILE A 102 5.68 -14.90 20.17
CA ILE A 102 4.41 -14.17 20.06
C ILE A 102 4.60 -12.70 20.46
N GLY A 103 5.38 -12.43 21.52
CA GLY A 103 5.67 -11.07 21.96
C GLY A 103 6.49 -10.28 20.93
N ALA A 104 7.53 -10.90 20.37
CA ALA A 104 8.35 -10.31 19.31
C ALA A 104 7.53 -10.05 18.03
N ALA A 105 6.62 -10.97 17.67
CA ALA A 105 5.69 -10.77 16.56
C ALA A 105 4.75 -9.59 16.83
N LEU A 106 4.07 -9.55 17.98
CA LEU A 106 3.16 -8.47 18.30
C LEU A 106 3.87 -7.11 18.41
N PHE A 107 5.12 -7.08 18.88
CA PHE A 107 5.97 -5.88 18.85
C PHE A 107 6.27 -5.43 17.41
N GLY A 108 6.64 -6.37 16.52
CA GLY A 108 6.82 -6.08 15.10
C GLY A 108 5.54 -5.54 14.45
N LEU A 109 4.38 -6.10 14.81
CA LEU A 109 3.08 -5.62 14.36
C LEU A 109 2.81 -4.19 14.86
N ASP A 110 3.08 -3.90 16.14
CA ASP A 110 2.92 -2.57 16.73
C ASP A 110 3.82 -1.54 16.03
N LEU A 111 5.08 -1.90 15.72
CA LEU A 111 5.99 -1.07 14.91
C LEU A 111 5.42 -0.78 13.51
N VAL A 112 4.88 -1.80 12.83
CA VAL A 112 4.27 -1.63 11.49
C VAL A 112 3.04 -0.75 11.56
N LEU A 113 2.16 -0.95 12.55
CA LEU A 113 0.96 -0.13 12.70
C LEU A 113 1.31 1.32 13.00
N ARG A 114 2.26 1.57 13.91
CA ARG A 114 2.76 2.93 14.22
C ARG A 114 3.50 3.58 13.04
N GLY A 115 4.10 2.79 12.16
CA GLY A 115 4.77 3.28 10.94
C GLY A 115 3.84 3.53 9.76
N GLY A 116 2.84 2.68 9.56
CA GLY A 116 1.95 2.70 8.40
C GLY A 116 0.65 3.46 8.59
N PHE A 117 0.05 3.41 9.79
CA PHE A 117 -1.23 4.08 10.07
C PHE A 117 -1.08 5.51 10.62
N PHE A 118 0.16 6.02 10.74
CA PHE A 118 0.52 7.42 11.02
C PHE A 118 -0.13 8.04 12.27
N ASP A 119 0.68 8.26 13.32
CA ASP A 119 0.49 9.22 14.43
C ASP A 119 -0.78 9.09 15.31
N ILE A 120 -1.85 8.50 14.82
CA ILE A 120 -3.13 8.30 15.49
C ILE A 120 -2.99 7.31 16.64
N MET A 121 -2.28 6.20 16.45
CA MET A 121 -2.00 5.26 17.55
C MET A 121 -1.08 5.86 18.61
N GLU A 122 -0.15 6.75 18.21
CA GLU A 122 0.71 7.49 19.14
C GLU A 122 -0.09 8.55 19.90
N HIS A 123 -1.07 9.18 19.24
CA HIS A 123 -2.00 10.15 19.82
C HIS A 123 -3.04 9.52 20.76
N PHE A 124 -3.38 8.25 20.57
CA PHE A 124 -4.36 7.54 21.41
C PHE A 124 -3.71 6.65 22.49
N GLU A 125 -2.37 6.62 22.61
CA GLU A 125 -1.62 5.77 23.56
C GLU A 125 -1.97 4.27 23.50
N ILE A 126 -2.56 3.80 22.40
CA ILE A 126 -2.97 2.40 22.27
C ILE A 126 -1.72 1.61 21.86
N SER A 127 -1.04 1.01 22.83
CA SER A 127 -0.02 -0.01 22.59
C SER A 127 -0.67 -1.39 22.58
N VAL A 128 -0.58 -2.13 21.47
CA VAL A 128 -1.09 -3.51 21.37
C VAL A 128 -0.31 -4.47 22.29
N THR A 129 0.91 -4.08 22.68
CA THR A 129 1.77 -4.84 23.59
C THR A 129 2.33 -3.99 24.71
N PRO A 130 2.43 -4.53 25.95
CA PRO A 130 3.12 -3.87 27.07
C PRO A 130 4.66 -3.92 26.93
N ILE A 131 5.17 -4.61 25.90
CA ILE A 131 6.59 -4.79 25.64
C ILE A 131 7.13 -3.51 25.00
N LEU A 132 8.00 -2.81 25.71
CA LEU A 132 8.67 -1.60 25.25
C LEU A 132 10.06 -1.95 24.72
N MET A 133 10.56 -1.13 23.80
CA MET A 133 11.93 -1.26 23.30
C MET A 133 12.89 -0.57 24.27
N ASP A 134 14.01 -1.22 24.58
CA ASP A 134 15.08 -0.58 25.34
C ASP A 134 15.74 0.53 24.51
N ARG A 135 15.53 1.79 24.94
CA ARG A 135 16.12 2.97 24.29
C ARG A 135 17.61 3.13 24.59
N SER A 136 18.14 2.40 25.56
CA SER A 136 19.58 2.37 25.85
C SER A 136 20.37 1.78 24.66
N ASN A 137 19.75 0.86 23.92
CA ASN A 137 20.36 0.18 22.79
C ASN A 137 20.09 0.91 21.47
N GLN A 138 20.87 1.98 21.22
CA GLN A 138 20.68 2.88 20.07
C GLN A 138 20.72 2.18 18.71
N TRP A 139 21.53 1.12 18.56
CA TRP A 139 21.60 0.40 17.28
C TRP A 139 20.31 -0.40 17.01
N PHE A 140 19.69 -0.98 18.04
CA PHE A 140 18.40 -1.65 17.92
C PHE A 140 17.26 -0.67 17.61
N VAL A 141 17.32 0.55 18.16
CA VAL A 141 16.39 1.64 17.83
C VAL A 141 16.49 1.98 16.34
N ILE A 142 17.71 2.11 15.80
CA ILE A 142 17.92 2.36 14.37
C ILE A 142 17.39 1.20 13.53
N TYR A 143 17.63 -0.05 13.95
CA TYR A 143 17.12 -1.24 13.27
C TYR A 143 15.59 -1.24 13.16
N CYS A 144 14.91 -1.02 14.30
CA CYS A 144 13.46 -0.91 14.35
C CYS A 144 12.93 0.27 13.53
N PHE A 145 13.67 1.39 13.49
CA PHE A 145 13.31 2.55 12.70
C PHE A 145 13.39 2.28 11.19
N VAL A 146 14.42 1.60 10.71
CA VAL A 146 14.54 1.19 9.30
C VAL A 146 13.40 0.25 8.92
N PHE A 147 13.08 -0.73 9.77
CA PHE A 147 11.93 -1.61 9.58
C PHE A 147 10.62 -0.82 9.52
N ARG A 148 10.41 0.13 10.44
CA ARG A 148 9.24 1.02 10.47
C ARG A 148 9.09 1.81 9.17
N ILE A 149 10.15 2.44 8.68
CA ILE A 149 10.13 3.22 7.43
C ILE A 149 9.84 2.32 6.22
N TYR A 150 10.50 1.17 6.14
CA TYR A 150 10.30 0.22 5.04
C TYR A 150 8.82 -0.16 4.90
N TYR A 151 8.18 -0.51 6.03
CA TYR A 151 6.76 -0.86 6.04
C TYR A 151 5.87 0.34 5.78
N GLY A 152 6.11 1.48 6.43
CA GLY A 152 5.32 2.68 6.27
C GLY A 152 5.26 3.14 4.82
N LEU A 153 6.43 3.26 4.17
CA LEU A 153 6.51 3.67 2.76
C LEU A 153 5.83 2.67 1.82
N THR A 154 5.99 1.37 2.07
CA THR A 154 5.40 0.33 1.23
C THR A 154 3.87 0.31 1.39
N LEU A 155 3.34 0.43 2.62
CA LEU A 155 1.91 0.50 2.89
C LEU A 155 1.25 1.73 2.29
N ILE A 156 1.84 2.91 2.46
CA ILE A 156 1.30 4.16 1.90
C ILE A 156 1.22 4.06 0.38
N ARG A 157 2.25 3.48 -0.25
CA ARG A 157 2.22 3.25 -1.70
C ARG A 157 1.10 2.32 -2.12
N ILE A 158 0.95 1.18 -1.46
CA ILE A 158 -0.14 0.23 -1.75
C ILE A 158 -1.50 0.94 -1.58
N ALA A 159 -1.67 1.72 -0.51
CA ALA A 159 -2.90 2.47 -0.25
C ALA A 159 -3.20 3.52 -1.32
N LEU A 160 -2.23 4.37 -1.68
CA LEU A 160 -2.37 5.38 -2.74
C LEU A 160 -2.71 4.74 -4.09
N SER A 161 -1.98 3.67 -4.43
CA SER A 161 -2.24 2.85 -5.60
C SER A 161 -3.68 2.30 -5.63
N PHE A 162 -4.15 1.74 -4.52
CA PHE A 162 -5.50 1.19 -4.41
C PHE A 162 -6.58 2.27 -4.53
N VAL A 163 -6.41 3.40 -3.83
CA VAL A 163 -7.31 4.55 -3.92
C VAL A 163 -7.39 5.09 -5.35
N TRP A 164 -6.26 5.14 -6.05
CA TRP A 164 -6.20 5.60 -7.43
C TRP A 164 -6.98 4.67 -8.38
N ILE A 165 -6.76 3.35 -8.28
CA ILE A 165 -7.50 2.34 -9.07
C ILE A 165 -9.00 2.46 -8.79
N TRP A 166 -9.38 2.59 -7.52
CA TRP A 166 -10.79 2.75 -7.13
C TRP A 166 -11.39 4.04 -7.69
N ALA A 167 -10.69 5.17 -7.55
CA ALA A 167 -11.14 6.46 -8.08
C ALA A 167 -11.36 6.40 -9.61
N ARG A 168 -10.45 5.74 -10.33
CA ARG A 168 -10.56 5.56 -11.79
C ARG A 168 -11.73 4.65 -12.15
N MET A 169 -11.91 3.53 -11.45
CA MET A 169 -13.04 2.62 -11.65
C MET A 169 -14.39 3.35 -11.42
N ARG A 170 -14.44 4.24 -10.43
CA ARG A 170 -15.64 5.07 -10.18
C ARG A 170 -15.91 6.06 -11.31
N ARG A 171 -14.87 6.64 -11.94
CA ARG A 171 -15.02 7.53 -13.11
C ARG A 171 -15.53 6.77 -14.33
N VAL A 172 -14.95 5.61 -14.66
CA VAL A 172 -15.36 4.79 -15.81
C VAL A 172 -16.81 4.33 -15.68
N ARG A 173 -17.24 3.87 -14.49
CA ARG A 173 -18.66 3.53 -14.26
C ARG A 173 -19.57 4.74 -14.46
N ARG A 174 -19.19 5.94 -14.03
CA ARG A 174 -20.01 7.14 -14.24
C ARG A 174 -20.19 7.47 -15.73
N THR A 175 -19.15 7.29 -16.55
CA THR A 175 -19.25 7.52 -18.00
C THR A 175 -20.17 6.51 -18.67
N LEU A 176 -20.00 5.21 -18.38
CA LEU A 176 -20.83 4.12 -18.93
C LEU A 176 -22.31 4.24 -18.52
N TYR A 177 -22.61 4.54 -17.26
CA TYR A 177 -24.00 4.73 -16.81
C TYR A 177 -24.60 6.08 -17.25
N GLY A 178 -23.77 7.09 -17.54
CA GLY A 178 -24.22 8.37 -18.09
C GLY A 178 -24.67 8.26 -19.55
N GLU A 179 -24.01 7.40 -20.33
CA GLU A 179 -24.33 7.16 -21.74
C GLU A 179 -25.63 6.34 -21.92
N VAL A 180 -25.89 5.38 -21.02
CA VAL A 180 -27.13 4.58 -21.02
C VAL A 180 -28.38 5.42 -20.74
N ARG A 181 -28.25 6.62 -20.15
CA ARG A 181 -29.37 7.57 -19.97
C ARG A 181 -29.67 8.45 -21.20
N GLN A 182 -28.80 8.50 -22.22
CA GLN A 182 -28.98 9.40 -23.36
C GLN A 182 -29.57 8.86 -24.69
N PRO A 183 -29.98 7.59 -24.89
CA PRO A 183 -30.60 7.23 -26.17
C PRO A 183 -32.04 7.77 -26.32
N ARG A 184 -32.71 8.15 -25.23
CA ARG A 184 -34.13 8.54 -25.28
C ARG A 184 -34.39 10.02 -25.60
N GLU A 185 -33.44 10.94 -25.33
CA GLU A 185 -33.64 12.36 -25.63
C GLU A 185 -33.21 12.76 -27.04
N ARG A 186 -32.14 12.17 -27.61
CA ARG A 186 -31.76 12.42 -29.01
C ARG A 186 -32.80 11.87 -29.99
N SER A 187 -33.42 10.72 -29.69
CA SER A 187 -34.51 10.15 -30.50
C SER A 187 -35.76 11.05 -30.49
N LYS A 188 -36.12 11.64 -29.34
CA LYS A 188 -37.25 12.58 -29.26
C LYS A 188 -37.02 13.86 -30.06
N ARG A 189 -35.80 14.43 -30.05
CA ARG A 189 -35.49 15.63 -30.86
C ARG A 189 -35.47 15.36 -32.36
N HIS A 190 -35.02 14.19 -32.81
CA HIS A 190 -35.10 13.81 -34.23
C HIS A 190 -36.53 13.50 -34.69
N GLY A 191 -37.32 12.79 -33.88
CA GLY A 191 -38.73 12.52 -34.19
C GLY A 191 -39.60 13.79 -34.23
N PHE A 192 -39.32 14.76 -33.36
CA PHE A 192 -40.06 16.03 -33.35
C PHE A 192 -39.77 16.90 -34.58
N ARG A 193 -38.51 16.93 -35.05
CA ARG A 193 -38.14 17.64 -36.29
C ARG A 193 -38.77 17.05 -37.55
N LEU A 194 -38.90 15.72 -37.61
CA LEU A 194 -39.57 15.04 -38.74
C LEU A 194 -41.08 15.34 -38.76
N ARG A 195 -41.75 15.29 -37.61
CA ARG A 195 -43.19 15.65 -37.53
C ARG A 195 -43.48 17.12 -37.82
N LEU A 196 -42.56 18.03 -37.47
CA LEU A 196 -42.72 19.45 -37.83
C LEU A 196 -42.61 19.68 -39.33
N ARG A 197 -41.75 18.91 -40.02
CA ARG A 197 -41.58 18.99 -41.48
C ARG A 197 -42.80 18.48 -42.24
N GLU A 198 -43.45 17.41 -41.78
CA GLU A 198 -44.72 16.93 -42.35
C GLU A 198 -45.84 17.95 -42.19
N ARG A 199 -45.95 18.60 -41.02
CA ARG A 199 -46.98 19.64 -40.78
C ARG A 199 -46.78 20.91 -41.59
N LEU A 200 -45.54 21.24 -41.95
CA LEU A 200 -45.22 22.43 -42.75
C LEU A 200 -45.22 22.12 -44.26
N GLY A 201 -45.01 20.86 -44.66
CA GLY A 201 -45.09 20.41 -46.05
C GLY A 201 -46.53 20.18 -46.54
N GLY A 202 -47.43 19.72 -45.68
CA GLY A 202 -48.83 19.43 -46.04
C GLY A 202 -49.76 20.64 -46.15
N ARG A 203 -49.27 21.88 -45.92
CA ARG A 203 -50.09 23.10 -46.01
C ARG A 203 -50.00 23.81 -47.36
N LYS A 204 -49.18 23.32 -48.30
CA LYS A 204 -49.03 23.94 -49.63
C LYS A 204 -49.88 23.31 -50.75
N GLU A 205 -50.59 22.21 -50.49
CA GLU A 205 -51.45 21.56 -51.50
C GLU A 205 -52.95 21.84 -51.32
N SER A 206 -53.33 22.78 -50.45
CA SER A 206 -54.74 23.10 -50.13
C SER A 206 -55.17 24.51 -50.59
N GLU A 207 -54.35 25.24 -51.34
CA GLU A 207 -54.70 26.58 -51.85
C GLU A 207 -54.87 26.64 -53.38
N ASP A 208 -54.73 25.52 -54.11
CA ASP A 208 -54.87 25.45 -55.57
C ASP A 208 -56.01 24.50 -56.03
N ASN A 209 -57.14 24.51 -55.33
CA ASN A 209 -58.40 23.93 -55.82
C ASN A 209 -59.58 24.77 -55.32
#